data_AF-A0A2M8FH73-F1
#
_entry.id   AF-A0A2M8FH73-F1
#
_cell.length_a   1.000
_cell.length_b   1.000
_cell.length_c   1.000
_cell.angle_alpha   90.00
_cell.angle_beta   90.00
_cell.angle_gamma   90.00
#
_symmetry.space_group_name_H-M   'P 1'
#
loop_
_entity.id
_entity.type
_entity.pdbx_description
1 polymer ?
#
loop_
_entity_poly.entity_id
_entity_poly.type
_entity_poly.pdbx_seq_one_letter_code
_entity_poly.pdbx_strand_id
1 'polypeptide(L)'
;AELGNPASQAYQLNLYAQVGQSIAENTGLSLYFQLKSNLSQVTRSFVYDNTLFYQDELFNDVFSNEGYETGISFTKLFSSTLGLKAELVYTKRDYSMLPVLDFDGNIIAASRIDNQFGFGVEIQKDLSSYFQSLSAHINWNYLHNNSNDTFYKYDNQLFSAGLDYAF
;
A
#
# COMPACT_ATOMS: atom_id res chain seq x y z
N ALA A 1 -33.55 10.70 -18.23
CA ALA A 1 -32.53 11.58 -18.83
C ALA A 1 -31.29 10.75 -19.07
N GLU A 2 -30.59 11.05 -20.16
CA GLU A 2 -29.75 10.16 -20.97
C GLU A 2 -28.73 9.29 -20.21
N LEU A 3 -28.70 8.00 -20.60
CA LEU A 3 -27.53 7.14 -20.48
C LEU A 3 -26.53 7.56 -21.57
N GLY A 4 -25.42 8.14 -21.15
CA GLY A 4 -24.23 8.38 -21.98
C GLY A 4 -23.13 8.97 -21.11
N ASN A 5 -21.85 8.66 -21.23
CA ASN A 5 -21.04 7.82 -22.13
C ASN A 5 -19.57 7.99 -21.61
N PRO A 6 -18.54 7.38 -22.21
CA PRO A 6 -18.09 5.99 -22.15
C PRO A 6 -17.20 5.73 -20.91
N ALA A 7 -16.63 4.53 -20.78
CA ALA A 7 -15.52 4.26 -19.87
C ALA A 7 -14.46 5.38 -19.96
N SER A 8 -14.41 6.24 -18.94
CA SER A 8 -13.42 7.29 -18.87
C SER A 8 -12.06 6.63 -18.76
N GLN A 9 -11.24 6.80 -19.79
CA GLN A 9 -9.89 6.27 -19.81
C GLN A 9 -9.09 7.05 -18.77
N ALA A 10 -8.73 6.36 -17.69
CA ALA A 10 -7.86 6.91 -16.66
C ALA A 10 -6.42 6.54 -17.03
N TYR A 11 -5.56 7.55 -17.16
CA TYR A 11 -4.14 7.38 -17.42
C TYR A 11 -3.35 7.89 -16.22
N GLN A 12 -2.42 7.06 -15.76
CA GLN A 12 -1.53 7.39 -14.66
C GLN A 12 -0.10 7.06 -15.07
N LEU A 13 0.80 8.01 -14.84
CA LEU A 13 2.24 7.81 -14.95
C LEU A 13 2.77 7.35 -13.60
N ASN A 14 3.43 6.19 -13.60
CA ASN A 14 4.10 5.63 -12.43
C ASN A 14 5.61 5.55 -12.71
N LEU A 15 6.40 6.33 -11.98
CA LEU A 15 7.85 6.26 -12.00
C LEU A 15 8.30 5.57 -10.72
N TYR A 16 9.15 4.54 -10.85
CA TYR A 16 9.69 3.78 -9.73
C TYR A 16 11.20 3.67 -9.85
N ALA A 17 11.91 3.93 -8.76
CA ALA A 17 13.35 3.74 -8.65
C ALA A 17 13.66 3.05 -7.32
N GLN A 18 14.57 2.09 -7.35
CA GLN A 18 15.03 1.37 -6.17
C GLN A 18 16.53 1.11 -6.23
N VAL A 19 17.19 1.31 -5.11
CA VAL A 19 18.59 0.94 -4.91
C VAL A 19 18.67 0.01 -3.71
N GLY A 20 19.34 -1.12 -3.88
CA GLY A 20 19.56 -2.12 -2.83
C GLY A 20 21.03 -2.47 -2.73
N GLN A 21 21.53 -2.62 -1.51
CA GLN A 21 22.89 -3.05 -1.25
C GLN A 21 22.95 -3.99 -0.04
N SER A 22 23.82 -5.00 -0.16
CA SER A 22 24.25 -5.79 0.99
C SER A 22 25.19 -4.97 1.87
N ILE A 23 24.82 -4.76 3.12
CA ILE A 23 25.60 -3.96 4.08
C ILE A 23 26.45 -4.84 5.01
N ALA A 24 26.14 -6.14 5.09
CA ALA A 24 26.90 -7.15 5.79
C ALA A 24 26.55 -8.54 5.26
N GLU A 25 27.29 -9.56 5.70
CA GLU A 25 26.91 -10.93 5.41
C GLU A 25 25.47 -11.20 5.89
N ASN A 26 24.64 -11.71 4.98
CA ASN A 26 23.24 -12.02 5.24
C ASN A 26 22.38 -10.80 5.63
N THR A 27 22.84 -9.55 5.40
CA THR A 27 22.09 -8.33 5.72
C THR A 27 22.02 -7.40 4.51
N GLY A 28 20.80 -7.06 4.08
CA GLY A 28 20.54 -6.13 2.98
C GLY A 28 19.73 -4.92 3.43
N LEU A 29 19.96 -3.80 2.76
CA LEU A 29 19.15 -2.59 2.86
C LEU A 29 18.72 -2.16 1.46
N SER A 30 17.48 -1.71 1.31
CA SER A 30 17.00 -1.07 0.09
C SER A 30 16.26 0.22 0.39
N LEU A 31 16.40 1.19 -0.51
CA LEU A 31 15.63 2.41 -0.56
C LEU A 31 14.86 2.40 -1.88
N TYR A 32 13.58 2.73 -1.86
CA TYR A 32 12.81 2.97 -3.06
C TYR A 32 12.07 4.30 -3.02
N PHE A 33 11.79 4.82 -4.21
CA PHE A 33 10.96 5.99 -4.44
C PHE A 33 10.01 5.72 -5.61
N GLN A 34 8.74 6.07 -5.43
CA GLN A 34 7.71 5.98 -6.43
C GLN A 34 7.00 7.34 -6.57
N LEU A 35 6.82 7.81 -7.79
CA LEU A 35 5.99 8.97 -8.11
C LEU A 35 4.80 8.50 -8.94
N LYS A 36 3.59 8.89 -8.53
CA LYS A 36 2.33 8.65 -9.25
C LYS A 36 1.76 9.99 -9.69
N SER A 37 1.47 10.14 -10.98
CA SER A 37 0.83 11.35 -11.52
C SER A 37 -0.33 10.97 -12.43
N ASN A 38 -1.50 11.55 -12.17
CA ASN A 38 -2.67 11.30 -12.99
C ASN A 38 -2.67 12.24 -14.19
N LEU A 39 -2.58 11.67 -15.39
CA LEU A 39 -2.63 12.41 -16.65
C LEU A 39 -4.07 12.70 -17.09
N SER A 40 -5.05 12.05 -16.45
CA SER A 40 -6.47 12.27 -16.62
C SER A 40 -7.14 12.48 -15.25
N GLN A 41 -7.93 13.54 -15.11
CA GLN A 41 -8.66 13.84 -13.88
C GLN A 41 -10.02 13.15 -13.89
N VAL A 42 -10.05 11.86 -13.58
CA VAL A 42 -11.31 11.12 -13.48
C VAL A 42 -11.39 10.38 -12.16
N THR A 43 -12.44 10.66 -11.39
CA THR A 43 -12.83 9.91 -10.21
C THR A 43 -13.87 8.86 -10.59
N ARG A 44 -13.62 7.58 -10.31
CA ARG A 44 -14.65 6.54 -10.48
C ARG A 44 -15.42 6.38 -9.17
N SER A 45 -16.72 6.54 -9.21
CA SER A 45 -17.60 6.11 -8.12
C SER A 45 -17.74 4.59 -8.17
N PHE A 46 -17.63 3.93 -7.02
CA PHE A 46 -17.75 2.47 -6.91
C PHE A 46 -19.11 1.97 -7.45
N VAL A 47 -19.05 0.87 -8.21
CA VAL A 47 -20.17 -0.06 -8.38
C VAL A 47 -19.99 -1.12 -7.29
N TYR A 48 -21.00 -1.29 -6.44
CA TYR A 48 -20.96 -2.23 -5.31
C TYR A 48 -20.87 -3.68 -5.85
N ASP A 49 -19.73 -4.35 -5.68
CA ASP A 49 -19.55 -5.77 -6.00
C ASP A 49 -19.03 -6.51 -4.75
N ASN A 50 -19.83 -7.48 -4.28
CA ASN A 50 -19.62 -8.22 -3.04
C ASN A 50 -18.53 -9.30 -3.13
N THR A 51 -17.82 -9.41 -4.27
CA THR A 51 -16.89 -10.51 -4.53
C THR A 51 -15.42 -10.13 -4.52
N LEU A 52 -15.07 -8.86 -4.32
CA LEU A 52 -13.69 -8.38 -4.39
C LEU A 52 -13.10 -8.09 -3.00
N PHE A 53 -12.16 -8.94 -2.58
CA PHE A 53 -11.29 -8.68 -1.42
C PHE A 53 -10.12 -7.82 -1.88
N TYR A 54 -10.10 -6.54 -1.50
CA TYR A 54 -9.04 -5.60 -1.88
C TYR A 54 -7.94 -5.52 -0.80
N GLN A 55 -6.69 -5.42 -1.27
CA GLN A 55 -5.49 -5.23 -0.46
C GLN A 55 -5.20 -3.73 -0.21
N ASP A 56 -5.73 -2.87 -1.08
CA ASP A 56 -5.79 -1.41 -0.91
C ASP A 56 -7.15 -1.00 -0.32
N GLU A 57 -7.18 0.15 0.39
CA GLU A 57 -8.37 0.70 1.04
C GLU A 57 -9.62 0.56 0.14
N LEU A 58 -10.68 -0.09 0.64
CA LEU A 58 -11.98 -0.30 -0.03
C LEU A 58 -12.62 1.00 -0.61
N PHE A 59 -12.07 2.16 -0.26
CA PHE A 59 -12.56 3.49 -0.58
C PHE A 59 -11.60 4.32 -1.45
N ASN A 60 -10.42 3.79 -1.79
CA ASN A 60 -9.46 4.47 -2.65
C ASN A 60 -9.45 3.88 -4.06
N ASP A 61 -9.97 4.66 -5.01
CA ASP A 61 -9.67 4.45 -6.41
C ASP A 61 -8.19 4.80 -6.66
N VAL A 62 -7.43 3.81 -7.13
CA VAL A 62 -5.99 3.90 -7.42
C VAL A 62 -5.70 4.99 -8.47
N PHE A 63 -6.67 5.32 -9.32
CA PHE A 63 -6.56 6.38 -10.33
C PHE A 63 -7.08 7.76 -9.86
N SER A 64 -7.56 7.86 -8.62
CA SER A 64 -8.12 9.09 -8.07
C SER A 64 -7.11 9.92 -7.26
N ASN A 65 -5.87 9.45 -7.11
CA ASN A 65 -4.79 10.18 -6.44
C ASN A 65 -3.51 10.28 -7.26
N GLU A 66 -2.79 11.36 -7.01
CA GLU A 66 -1.40 11.52 -7.37
C GLU A 66 -0.56 11.73 -6.11
N GLY A 67 0.75 11.67 -6.23
CA GLY A 67 1.66 11.87 -5.12
C GLY A 67 2.87 10.98 -5.21
N TYR A 68 3.47 10.68 -4.07
CA TYR A 68 4.69 9.90 -4.02
C TYR A 68 4.69 8.95 -2.84
N GLU A 69 5.49 7.90 -2.99
CA GLU A 69 5.81 6.94 -1.95
C GLU A 69 7.32 6.79 -1.85
N THR A 70 7.83 6.65 -0.65
CA THR A 70 9.22 6.32 -0.41
C THR A 70 9.27 5.28 0.69
N GLY A 71 10.21 4.36 0.59
CA GLY A 71 10.36 3.34 1.61
C GLY A 71 11.78 2.86 1.76
N ILE A 72 12.04 2.34 2.96
CA ILE A 72 13.29 1.73 3.37
C ILE A 72 12.97 0.32 3.82
N SER A 73 13.60 -0.67 3.21
CA SER A 73 13.42 -2.07 3.54
C SER A 73 14.75 -2.66 4.03
N PHE A 74 14.69 -3.43 5.11
CA PHE A 74 15.81 -4.12 5.74
C PHE A 74 15.54 -5.62 5.67
N THR A 75 16.55 -6.41 5.29
CA THR A 75 16.46 -7.87 5.26
C THR A 75 17.63 -8.47 6.03
N LYS A 76 17.34 -9.43 6.91
CA LYS A 76 18.35 -10.20 7.64
C LYS A 76 18.06 -11.69 7.53
N LEU A 77 19.02 -12.48 7.04
CA LEU A 77 19.01 -13.93 7.20
C LEU A 77 19.78 -14.30 8.46
N PHE A 78 19.11 -14.95 9.40
CA PHE A 78 19.72 -15.47 10.63
C PHE A 78 20.35 -16.85 10.42
N SER A 79 19.81 -17.61 9.47
CA SER A 79 20.32 -18.91 9.04
C SER A 79 19.83 -19.18 7.60
N SER A 80 20.24 -20.29 7.01
CA SER A 80 19.69 -20.75 5.72
C SER A 80 18.18 -21.00 5.73
N THR A 81 17.57 -21.08 6.92
CA THR A 81 16.15 -21.42 7.09
C THR A 81 15.33 -20.35 7.78
N LEU A 82 15.92 -19.24 8.23
CA LEU A 82 15.22 -18.22 9.00
C LEU A 82 15.62 -16.82 8.52
N GLY A 83 14.63 -16.06 8.08
CA GLY A 83 14.77 -14.69 7.60
C GLY A 83 13.84 -13.73 8.31
N LEU A 84 14.24 -12.46 8.34
CA LEU A 84 13.48 -11.31 8.80
C LEU A 84 13.51 -10.26 7.71
N LYS A 85 12.36 -9.66 7.42
CA LYS A 85 12.25 -8.43 6.64
C LYS A 85 11.53 -7.38 7.48
N ALA A 86 11.96 -6.14 7.38
CA ALA A 86 11.27 -5.01 7.97
C ALA A 86 11.22 -3.88 6.96
N GLU A 87 10.14 -3.11 6.95
CA GLU A 87 9.94 -2.04 5.99
C GLU A 87 9.29 -0.83 6.65
N LEU A 88 9.78 0.36 6.29
CA LEU A 88 9.19 1.65 6.62
C LEU A 88 8.74 2.30 5.33
N VAL A 89 7.51 2.77 5.28
CA VAL A 89 6.93 3.42 4.10
C VAL A 89 6.34 4.77 4.50
N TYR A 90 6.56 5.78 3.67
CA TYR A 90 5.84 7.05 3.73
C TYR A 90 5.19 7.32 2.39
N THR A 91 3.89 7.58 2.41
CA THR A 91 3.11 7.89 1.21
C THR A 91 2.39 9.21 1.39
N LYS A 92 2.54 10.11 0.42
CA LYS A 92 1.68 11.30 0.29
C LYS A 92 0.75 11.10 -0.89
N ARG A 93 -0.55 11.29 -0.69
CA ARG A 93 -1.58 11.20 -1.72
C ARG A 93 -2.38 12.50 -1.75
N ASP A 94 -2.47 13.10 -2.92
CA ASP A 94 -3.27 14.29 -3.20
C ASP A 94 -4.44 13.87 -4.11
N TYR A 95 -5.66 14.12 -3.66
CA TYR A 95 -6.90 13.79 -4.38
C TYR A 95 -7.54 15.10 -4.87
N SER A 96 -7.09 15.56 -6.03
CA SER A 96 -7.47 16.86 -6.60
C SER A 96 -8.96 17.02 -6.92
N MET A 97 -9.70 15.91 -7.02
CA MET A 97 -11.10 15.86 -7.44
C MET A 97 -12.04 15.34 -6.33
N LEU A 98 -11.53 15.11 -5.12
CA LEU A 98 -12.32 14.67 -3.97
C LEU A 98 -12.40 15.81 -2.94
N PRO A 99 -13.53 16.53 -2.87
CA PRO A 99 -13.73 17.53 -1.84
C PRO A 99 -13.80 16.86 -0.46
N VAL A 100 -13.32 17.58 0.55
CA VAL A 100 -13.41 17.14 1.94
C VAL A 100 -14.72 17.63 2.53
N LEU A 101 -15.46 16.73 3.17
CA LEU A 101 -16.74 17.03 3.82
C LEU A 101 -16.60 16.97 5.35
N ASP A 102 -17.33 17.82 6.06
CA ASP A 102 -17.60 17.62 7.49
C ASP A 102 -18.71 16.59 7.72
N PHE A 103 -19.03 16.29 8.99
CA PHE A 103 -20.09 15.36 9.34
C PHE A 103 -21.50 15.83 8.95
N ASP A 104 -21.68 17.12 8.70
CA ASP A 104 -22.93 17.72 8.25
C ASP A 104 -23.02 17.76 6.70
N GLY A 105 -21.97 17.31 6.01
CA GLY A 105 -21.89 17.27 4.55
C GLY A 105 -21.46 18.58 3.90
N ASN A 106 -20.98 19.57 4.67
CA ASN A 106 -20.44 20.81 4.12
C ASN A 106 -19.02 20.60 3.61
N ILE A 107 -18.71 21.20 2.47
CA ILE A 107 -17.35 21.18 1.91
C ILE A 107 -16.45 22.08 2.77
N ILE A 108 -15.43 21.49 3.38
CA ILE A 108 -14.44 22.20 4.22
C ILE A 108 -13.08 22.39 3.52
N ALA A 109 -12.81 21.61 2.47
CA ALA A 109 -11.67 21.81 1.59
C ALA A 109 -11.97 21.31 0.17
N ALA A 110 -11.34 21.93 -0.83
CA ALA A 110 -11.56 21.57 -2.24
C ALA A 110 -10.94 20.22 -2.63
N SER A 111 -9.91 19.77 -1.91
CA SER A 111 -9.17 18.54 -2.22
C SER A 111 -8.73 17.80 -0.95
N ARG A 112 -8.90 16.48 -0.93
CA ARG A 112 -8.38 15.62 0.14
C ARG A 112 -6.87 15.40 -0.03
N ILE A 113 -6.14 15.42 1.08
CA ILE A 113 -4.71 15.16 1.17
C ILE A 113 -4.47 14.17 2.30
N ASP A 114 -3.81 13.07 1.97
CA ASP A 114 -3.49 12.00 2.91
C ASP A 114 -1.97 11.87 3.04
N ASN A 115 -1.50 11.85 4.29
CA ASN A 115 -0.12 11.51 4.62
C ASN A 115 -0.13 10.23 5.44
N GLN A 116 0.43 9.18 4.85
CA GLN A 116 0.41 7.84 5.40
C GLN A 116 1.82 7.41 5.79
N PHE A 117 1.93 6.81 6.97
CA PHE A 117 3.15 6.18 7.44
C PHE A 117 2.86 4.70 7.72
N GLY A 118 3.68 3.82 7.17
CA GLY A 118 3.59 2.38 7.31
C GLY A 118 4.85 1.79 7.93
N PHE A 119 4.67 0.77 8.77
CA PHE A 119 5.74 -0.09 9.25
C PHE A 119 5.32 -1.55 9.14
N GLY A 120 6.16 -2.37 8.52
CA GLY A 120 5.93 -3.81 8.34
C GLY A 120 7.09 -4.63 8.87
N VAL A 121 6.80 -5.80 9.45
CA VAL A 121 7.78 -6.82 9.82
C VAL A 121 7.27 -8.18 9.38
N GLU A 122 8.12 -8.94 8.70
CA GLU A 122 7.90 -10.32 8.28
C GLU A 122 9.00 -11.20 8.86
N ILE A 123 8.61 -12.34 9.45
CA ILE A 123 9.52 -13.43 9.78
C ILE A 123 9.15 -14.62 8.90
N GLN A 124 10.13 -15.15 8.17
CA GLN A 124 9.97 -16.30 7.31
C GLN A 124 10.84 -17.47 7.80
N LYS A 125 10.25 -18.66 7.85
CA LYS A 125 10.92 -19.91 8.21
C LYS A 125 10.76 -20.96 7.12
N ASP A 126 11.87 -21.48 6.61
CA ASP A 126 11.89 -22.68 5.78
C ASP A 126 11.68 -23.93 6.66
N LEU A 127 10.68 -24.71 6.31
CA LEU A 127 10.27 -25.95 6.99
C LEU A 127 10.56 -27.19 6.14
N SER A 128 11.37 -27.06 5.08
CA SER A 128 11.76 -28.15 4.17
C SER A 128 12.39 -29.36 4.86
N SER A 129 12.96 -29.18 6.06
CA SER A 129 13.46 -30.27 6.90
C SER A 129 12.38 -31.17 7.49
N TYR A 130 11.14 -30.68 7.61
CA TYR A 130 9.99 -31.42 8.10
C TYR A 130 9.10 -31.90 6.95
N PHE A 131 8.85 -31.03 5.98
CA PHE A 131 8.07 -31.30 4.77
C PHE A 131 8.72 -30.58 3.61
N GLN A 132 9.15 -31.32 2.60
CA GLN A 132 9.82 -30.78 1.43
C GLN A 132 9.01 -29.62 0.82
N SER A 133 9.68 -28.51 0.52
CA SER A 133 9.08 -27.32 -0.10
C SER A 133 8.02 -26.59 0.73
N LEU A 134 7.94 -26.85 2.03
CA LEU A 134 7.09 -26.10 2.96
C LEU A 134 7.84 -24.90 3.55
N SER A 135 7.19 -23.74 3.56
CA SER A 135 7.65 -22.58 4.34
C SER A 135 6.50 -21.95 5.11
N ALA A 136 6.85 -21.23 6.17
CA ALA A 136 5.91 -20.50 7.01
C ALA A 136 6.33 -19.05 7.12
N HIS A 137 5.37 -18.15 7.22
CA HIS A 137 5.61 -16.74 7.44
C HIS A 137 4.62 -16.14 8.44
N ILE A 138 5.08 -15.12 9.17
CA ILE A 138 4.25 -14.30 10.04
C ILE A 138 4.56 -12.84 9.72
N ASN A 139 3.53 -12.05 9.51
CA ASN A 139 3.64 -10.63 9.23
C ASN A 139 2.86 -9.80 10.25
N TRP A 140 3.42 -8.67 10.63
CA TRP A 140 2.73 -7.61 11.33
C TRP A 140 2.96 -6.30 10.60
N ASN A 141 1.88 -5.56 10.34
CA ASN A 141 1.91 -4.26 9.72
C ASN A 141 1.14 -3.25 10.58
N TYR A 142 1.68 -2.05 10.67
CA TYR A 142 1.05 -0.88 11.26
C TYR A 142 0.95 0.21 10.20
N LEU A 143 -0.19 0.89 10.13
CA LEU A 143 -0.46 1.97 9.22
C LEU A 143 -1.09 3.13 9.98
N HIS A 144 -0.54 4.31 9.84
CA HIS A 144 -1.12 5.56 10.32
C HIS A 144 -1.46 6.45 9.14
N ASN A 145 -2.72 6.83 8.99
CA ASN A 145 -3.14 7.77 7.96
C ASN A 145 -3.63 9.07 8.59
N ASN A 146 -2.94 10.17 8.29
CA ASN A 146 -3.34 11.51 8.67
C ASN A 146 -3.88 12.25 7.44
N SER A 147 -5.21 12.24 7.32
CA SER A 147 -5.95 12.94 6.28
C SER A 147 -6.48 14.28 6.79
N ASN A 148 -6.65 15.25 5.88
CA ASN A 148 -7.48 16.44 6.14
C ASN A 148 -8.98 16.13 6.12
N ASP A 149 -9.38 14.93 5.69
CA ASP A 149 -10.73 14.39 5.79
C ASP A 149 -10.86 13.50 7.03
N THR A 150 -11.82 13.82 7.90
CA THR A 150 -11.99 13.14 9.19
C THR A 150 -12.36 11.66 9.01
N PHE A 151 -13.06 11.30 7.93
CA PHE A 151 -13.42 9.91 7.64
C PHE A 151 -12.21 9.04 7.26
N TYR A 152 -11.11 9.66 6.83
CA TYR A 152 -9.90 8.99 6.38
C TYR A 152 -8.73 9.14 7.37
N LYS A 153 -9.00 9.66 8.58
CA LYS A 153 -7.99 9.72 9.65
C LYS A 153 -8.09 8.48 10.54
N TYR A 154 -7.10 7.61 10.48
CA TYR A 154 -7.18 6.31 11.17
C TYR A 154 -5.80 5.70 11.48
N ASP A 155 -5.82 4.72 12.37
CA ASP A 155 -4.74 3.78 12.62
C ASP A 155 -5.21 2.36 12.28
N ASN A 156 -4.37 1.57 11.62
CA ASN A 156 -4.66 0.18 11.28
C ASN A 156 -3.49 -0.71 11.71
N GLN A 157 -3.84 -1.90 12.22
CA GLN A 157 -2.89 -2.95 12.49
C GLN A 157 -3.37 -4.24 11.84
N LEU A 158 -2.50 -4.87 11.06
CA LEU A 158 -2.75 -6.15 10.42
C LEU A 158 -1.74 -7.18 10.93
N PHE A 159 -2.25 -8.29 11.45
CA PHE A 159 -1.47 -9.47 11.74
C PHE A 159 -1.89 -10.58 10.77
N SER A 160 -0.91 -11.25 10.17
CA SER A 160 -1.17 -12.40 9.29
C SER A 160 -0.13 -13.49 9.52
N ALA A 161 -0.53 -14.72 9.25
CA ALA A 161 0.36 -15.86 9.21
C ALA A 161 -0.04 -16.74 8.03
N GLY A 162 0.94 -17.37 7.41
CA GLY A 162 0.71 -18.20 6.23
C GLY A 162 1.68 -19.37 6.15
N LEU A 163 1.26 -20.37 5.38
CA LEU A 163 2.04 -21.52 4.99
C LEU A 163 2.05 -21.58 3.47
N ASP A 164 3.23 -21.67 2.89
CA ASP A 164 3.43 -21.77 1.46
C ASP A 164 4.00 -23.15 1.14
N TYR A 165 3.36 -23.86 0.21
CA TYR A 165 3.80 -25.17 -0.26
C TYR A 165 3.98 -25.12 -1.76
N ALA A 166 5.21 -25.39 -2.23
CA ALA A 166 5.50 -25.50 -3.66
C ALA A 166 5.47 -26.98 -4.09
N PHE A 167 4.58 -27.30 -5.05
CA PHE A 167 4.44 -28.63 -5.66
C PHE A 167 5.57 -28.94 -6.65
#